data_AF-A0ABD2Y220-F1
#
_entry.id   AF-A0ABD2Y220-F1
#
_cell.length_a   1.000
_cell.length_b   1.000
_cell.length_c   1.000
_cell.angle_alpha   90.00
_cell.angle_beta   90.00
_cell.angle_gamma   90.00
#
_symmetry.space_group_name_H-M   'P 1'
#
loop_
_entity.id
_entity.type
_entity.pdbx_description
1 polymer ?
#
loop_
_entity_poly.entity_id
_entity_poly.type
_entity_poly.pdbx_seq_one_letter_code
_entity_poly.pdbx_strand_id
1 'polypeptide(L)'
;MKIPNPTFWGFSSSSANILLLVFVVMNLPQNVSAGRFDGNETDRIALLEFKNQISSDPKGVLNSWNHSHHHCQWQGIRCDARHQMVIALNLPGASLSGSISPRTGNHSFLKFIHLEENQFHGGIPQEVGRLFRLRFLNLPNNTMNGEMPVNVSQCSKLRVISLNWNKLEGKNPSELGSLKKLEILYVGANNLTGKIPSTFGNLSSINALSFTFNNLKGNPPEEISFLTSLIFLAMGSNKLTGIARNHFSRKIPVSVTNCYNLEVIDLGNKKLEGGVPYDLRHLLNLRILSLQRNLLGGNSTKDWDFSYTFDKLQI
;
A
#
# COMPACT_ATOMS: atom_id res chain seq x y z
N MET A 1 37.88 53.17 31.32
CA MET A 1 37.62 52.57 32.64
C MET A 1 38.78 51.66 32.99
N LYS A 2 39.37 51.90 34.17
CA LYS A 2 40.34 51.10 34.94
C LYS A 2 41.82 51.05 34.50
N ILE A 3 42.62 51.37 35.53
CA ILE A 3 44.08 51.47 35.71
C ILE A 3 44.55 50.16 36.44
N PRO A 4 45.77 50.00 37.01
CA PRO A 4 46.79 49.01 36.62
C PRO A 4 47.20 47.95 37.70
N ASN A 5 48.07 46.98 37.32
CA ASN A 5 49.03 46.14 38.10
C ASN A 5 48.51 45.31 39.32
N PRO A 6 49.21 44.30 39.92
CA PRO A 6 50.66 43.98 39.85
C PRO A 6 51.09 42.47 39.83
N THR A 7 52.39 42.26 39.58
CA THR A 7 53.34 41.20 40.05
C THR A 7 52.84 39.83 40.56
N PHE A 8 53.45 38.74 40.06
CA PHE A 8 53.66 37.53 40.86
C PHE A 8 55.08 36.97 40.70
N TRP A 9 55.57 36.42 41.81
CA TRP A 9 56.94 36.13 42.15
C TRP A 9 57.49 34.88 41.46
N GLY A 10 58.81 34.87 41.27
CA GLY A 10 59.54 33.65 40.96
C GLY A 10 59.69 32.76 42.19
N PHE A 11 59.57 31.46 41.97
CA PHE A 11 60.28 30.45 42.76
C PHE A 11 61.05 29.56 41.79
N SER A 12 62.37 29.56 41.97
CA SER A 12 63.27 28.53 41.50
C SER A 12 63.07 27.25 42.31
N SER A 13 63.06 26.10 41.67
CA SER A 13 63.64 24.88 42.26
C SER A 13 63.78 23.80 41.19
N SER A 14 65.03 23.46 40.92
CA SER A 14 65.51 22.36 40.09
C SER A 14 64.78 21.03 40.29
N SER A 15 64.46 20.36 39.19
CA SER A 15 64.78 18.93 39.04
C SER A 15 64.80 18.59 37.55
N ALA A 16 65.95 18.13 37.09
CA ALA A 16 66.17 17.65 35.75
C ALA A 16 65.52 16.26 35.55
N ASN A 17 65.11 16.04 34.30
CA ASN A 17 65.21 14.77 33.57
C ASN A 17 64.52 13.52 34.15
N ILE A 18 63.42 13.12 33.52
CA ILE A 18 63.33 12.02 32.53
C ILE A 18 61.83 11.80 32.24
N LEU A 19 61.38 12.15 31.04
CA LEU A 19 60.09 11.67 30.53
C LEU A 19 60.22 10.17 30.26
N LEU A 20 59.81 9.34 31.21
CA LEU A 20 59.52 7.93 30.98
C LEU A 20 58.16 7.85 30.27
N LEU A 21 58.20 7.80 28.94
CA LEU A 21 57.06 7.35 28.13
C LEU A 21 56.82 5.86 28.42
N VAL A 22 55.98 5.57 29.41
CA VAL A 22 55.40 4.24 29.57
C VAL A 22 54.31 4.10 28.49
N PHE A 23 54.65 3.46 27.38
CA PHE A 23 53.65 2.92 26.46
C PHE A 23 52.90 1.80 27.18
N VAL A 24 51.81 2.14 27.87
CA VAL A 24 50.79 1.16 28.19
C VAL A 24 50.11 0.83 26.87
N VAL A 25 50.51 -0.28 26.26
CA VAL A 25 49.69 -0.96 25.25
C VAL A 25 48.43 -1.37 25.99
N MET A 26 47.40 -0.53 25.93
CA MET A 26 46.05 -1.00 26.24
C MET A 26 45.78 -2.10 25.24
N ASN A 27 45.74 -3.34 25.73
CA ASN A 27 45.07 -4.43 25.05
C ASN A 27 43.61 -4.01 24.89
N LEU A 28 43.32 -3.26 23.82
CA LEU A 28 42.01 -3.24 23.22
C LEU A 28 41.71 -4.70 22.91
N PRO A 29 40.57 -5.27 23.34
CA PRO A 29 40.08 -6.46 22.70
C PRO A 29 39.83 -6.09 21.23
N GLN A 30 40.81 -6.36 20.38
CA GLN A 30 40.62 -6.47 18.94
C GLN A 30 39.73 -7.68 18.72
N ASN A 31 38.43 -7.43 18.73
CA ASN A 31 37.39 -8.09 17.94
C ASN A 31 36.03 -7.73 18.54
N VAL A 32 35.63 -6.48 18.38
CA VAL A 32 34.21 -6.28 18.07
C VAL A 32 34.11 -6.53 16.58
N SER A 33 33.93 -7.82 16.21
CA SER A 33 33.24 -8.09 14.96
C SER A 33 31.96 -7.28 15.06
N ALA A 34 31.75 -6.31 14.17
CA ALA A 34 30.40 -5.84 13.89
C ALA A 34 29.63 -7.11 13.57
N GLY A 35 28.85 -7.60 14.54
CA GLY A 35 28.18 -8.88 14.43
C GLY A 35 27.41 -8.82 13.13
N ARG A 36 27.79 -9.66 12.17
CA ARG A 36 26.94 -9.91 11.02
C ARG A 36 25.69 -10.50 11.67
N PHE A 37 24.69 -9.66 11.93
CA PHE A 37 23.38 -10.13 12.33
C PHE A 37 23.00 -11.10 11.21
N ASP A 38 22.98 -12.38 11.54
CA ASP A 38 22.52 -13.39 10.61
C ASP A 38 21.13 -12.94 10.16
N GLY A 39 20.92 -12.83 8.85
CA GLY A 39 19.65 -12.36 8.29
C GLY A 39 18.49 -13.20 8.83
N ASN A 40 18.76 -14.48 9.09
CA ASN A 40 17.86 -15.44 9.72
C ASN A 40 17.44 -15.04 11.15
N GLU A 41 18.37 -14.51 11.95
CA GLU A 41 18.06 -14.08 13.32
C GLU A 41 17.25 -12.78 13.32
N THR A 42 17.53 -11.88 12.38
CA THR A 42 16.74 -10.66 12.19
C THR A 42 15.30 -10.98 11.78
N ASP A 43 15.12 -11.90 10.84
CA ASP A 43 13.80 -12.37 10.40
C ASP A 43 13.04 -13.05 11.56
N ARG A 44 13.69 -13.96 12.29
CA ARG A 44 13.10 -14.64 13.44
C ARG A 44 12.60 -13.66 14.50
N ILE A 45 13.42 -12.66 14.88
CA ILE A 45 13.05 -11.64 15.86
C ILE A 45 11.87 -10.81 15.34
N ALA A 46 11.90 -10.39 14.08
CA ALA A 46 10.82 -9.60 13.48
C ALA A 46 9.49 -10.36 13.42
N LEU A 47 9.51 -11.67 13.19
CA LEU A 47 8.32 -12.53 13.26
C LEU A 47 7.79 -12.69 14.69
N LEU A 48 8.66 -12.82 15.70
CA LEU A 48 8.22 -12.86 17.10
C LEU A 48 7.62 -11.52 17.54
N GLU A 49 8.19 -10.40 17.08
CA GLU A 49 7.59 -9.07 17.27
C GLU A 49 6.24 -8.92 16.57
N PHE A 50 6.06 -9.55 15.40
CA PHE A 50 4.74 -9.65 14.77
C PHE A 50 3.77 -10.45 15.65
N LYS A 51 4.18 -11.63 16.14
CA LYS A 51 3.35 -12.45 17.04
C LYS A 51 2.96 -11.70 18.32
N ASN A 52 3.85 -10.90 18.89
CA ASN A 52 3.57 -10.10 20.08
C ASN A 52 2.47 -9.03 19.85
N GLN A 53 2.20 -8.64 18.61
CA GLN A 53 1.11 -7.72 18.27
C GLN A 53 -0.24 -8.44 18.07
N ILE A 54 -0.27 -9.77 18.19
CA ILE A 54 -1.48 -10.59 18.05
C ILE A 54 -2.10 -10.79 19.43
N SER A 55 -3.30 -10.25 19.60
CA SER A 55 -4.07 -10.34 20.85
C SER A 55 -4.93 -11.59 20.94
N SER A 56 -5.30 -12.21 19.81
CA SER A 56 -6.06 -13.45 19.78
C SER A 56 -5.65 -14.34 18.61
N ASP A 57 -5.41 -15.62 18.91
CA ASP A 57 -5.14 -16.70 17.95
C ASP A 57 -6.00 -17.93 18.29
N PRO A 58 -7.31 -17.89 18.01
CA PRO A 58 -8.23 -18.95 18.43
C PRO A 58 -7.97 -20.28 17.71
N LYS A 59 -7.33 -20.25 16.53
CA LYS A 59 -6.98 -21.44 15.76
C LYS A 59 -5.58 -21.98 16.10
N GLY A 60 -4.81 -21.27 16.93
CA GLY A 60 -3.47 -21.67 17.34
C GLY A 60 -2.46 -21.73 16.20
N VAL A 61 -2.65 -20.97 15.11
CA VAL A 61 -1.77 -21.03 13.93
C VAL A 61 -0.37 -20.49 14.22
N LEU A 62 -0.23 -19.69 15.28
CA LEU A 62 1.05 -19.15 15.74
C LEU A 62 1.70 -20.03 16.82
N ASN A 63 1.13 -21.19 17.17
CA ASN A 63 1.71 -22.10 18.17
C ASN A 63 3.09 -22.62 17.74
N SER A 64 3.31 -22.81 16.44
CA SER A 64 4.61 -23.23 15.91
C SER A 64 5.67 -22.12 15.99
N TRP A 65 5.27 -20.86 16.19
CA TRP A 65 6.16 -19.70 16.24
C TRP A 65 6.83 -19.62 17.61
N ASN A 66 7.81 -20.48 17.83
CA ASN A 66 8.51 -20.65 19.09
C ASN A 66 9.99 -21.01 18.85
N HIS A 67 10.74 -21.18 19.94
CA HIS A 67 12.19 -21.46 19.88
C HIS A 67 12.53 -22.91 19.48
N SER A 68 11.55 -23.81 19.39
CA SER A 68 11.80 -25.23 19.17
C SER A 68 12.12 -25.58 17.72
N HIS A 69 11.75 -24.74 16.77
CA HIS A 69 11.92 -25.00 15.33
C HIS A 69 12.45 -23.76 14.60
N HIS A 70 13.16 -24.00 13.50
CA HIS A 70 13.61 -22.91 12.63
C HIS A 70 12.39 -22.17 12.06
N HIS A 71 12.46 -20.84 11.95
CA HIS A 71 11.31 -20.00 11.58
C HIS A 71 10.73 -20.32 10.19
N CYS A 72 11.53 -20.88 9.28
CA CYS A 72 11.07 -21.36 7.98
C CYS A 72 10.16 -22.59 8.03
N GLN A 73 10.06 -23.25 9.18
CA GLN A 73 9.13 -24.36 9.45
C GLN A 73 7.86 -23.87 10.14
N TRP A 74 7.77 -22.59 10.48
CA TRP A 74 6.58 -22.05 11.14
C TRP A 74 5.42 -21.98 10.16
N GLN A 75 4.22 -22.29 10.66
CA GLN A 75 3.00 -22.20 9.88
C GLN A 75 2.82 -20.78 9.34
N GLY A 76 2.55 -20.70 8.03
CA GLY A 76 2.37 -19.44 7.32
C GLY A 76 3.66 -18.71 6.94
N ILE A 77 4.84 -19.23 7.30
CA ILE A 77 6.13 -18.67 6.90
C ILE A 77 6.72 -19.48 5.76
N ARG A 78 7.20 -18.78 4.73
CA ARG A 78 7.98 -19.40 3.65
C ARG A 78 9.28 -18.64 3.46
N CYS A 79 10.37 -19.39 3.41
CA CYS A 79 11.71 -18.86 3.16
C CYS A 79 12.21 -19.18 1.75
N ASP A 80 13.23 -18.44 1.30
CA ASP A 80 13.95 -18.79 0.08
C ASP A 80 14.89 -19.98 0.33
N ALA A 81 15.07 -20.82 -0.69
CA ALA A 81 15.85 -22.05 -0.55
C ALA A 81 17.35 -21.83 -0.35
N ARG A 82 17.90 -20.67 -0.75
CA ARG A 82 19.35 -20.44 -0.75
C ARG A 82 19.83 -19.89 0.58
N HIS A 83 19.16 -18.88 1.10
CA HIS A 83 19.61 -18.15 2.28
C HIS A 83 18.67 -18.31 3.48
N GLN A 84 17.55 -19.03 3.31
CA GLN A 84 16.52 -19.18 4.33
C GLN A 84 15.91 -17.84 4.79
N MET A 85 15.94 -16.81 3.95
CA MET A 85 15.32 -15.52 4.23
C MET A 85 13.81 -15.60 4.01
N VAL A 86 13.04 -14.93 4.86
CA VAL A 86 11.57 -14.92 4.76
C VAL A 86 11.13 -14.19 3.48
N ILE A 87 10.36 -14.90 2.65
CA ILE A 87 9.82 -14.39 1.38
C ILE A 87 8.30 -14.32 1.35
N ALA A 88 7.60 -15.02 2.24
CA ALA A 88 6.16 -14.90 2.39
C ALA A 88 5.69 -15.02 3.85
N LEU A 89 4.75 -14.16 4.21
CA LEU A 89 3.89 -14.27 5.37
C LEU A 89 2.47 -14.57 4.86
N ASN A 90 1.93 -15.74 5.18
CA ASN A 90 0.68 -16.27 4.62
C ASN A 90 -0.19 -16.87 5.73
N LEU A 91 -1.10 -16.07 6.27
CA LEU A 91 -2.02 -16.45 7.35
C LEU A 91 -3.47 -16.06 7.03
N PRO A 92 -4.03 -16.45 5.86
CA PRO A 92 -5.39 -16.10 5.50
C PRO A 92 -6.42 -16.84 6.36
N GLY A 93 -7.54 -16.19 6.71
CA GLY A 93 -8.68 -16.89 7.30
C GLY A 93 -8.41 -17.49 8.69
N ALA A 94 -7.39 -17.03 9.41
CA ALA A 94 -6.96 -17.61 10.67
C ALA A 94 -7.72 -17.07 11.90
N SER A 95 -8.63 -16.11 11.68
CA SER A 95 -9.35 -15.40 12.75
C SER A 95 -8.42 -14.71 13.75
N LEU A 96 -7.23 -14.29 13.29
CA LEU A 96 -6.25 -13.57 14.10
C LEU A 96 -6.76 -12.16 14.40
N SER A 97 -6.67 -11.75 15.66
CA SER A 97 -6.92 -10.37 16.10
C SER A 97 -5.64 -9.74 16.60
N GLY A 98 -5.41 -8.48 16.25
CA GLY A 98 -4.18 -7.75 16.60
C GLY A 98 -3.84 -6.67 15.59
N SER A 99 -2.59 -6.21 15.60
CA SER A 99 -2.09 -5.21 14.64
C SER A 99 -0.87 -5.72 13.86
N ILE A 100 -0.61 -5.11 12.70
CA ILE A 100 0.58 -5.43 11.92
C ILE A 100 1.77 -4.71 12.55
N SER A 101 2.74 -5.47 13.06
CA SER A 101 3.96 -4.89 13.66
C SER A 101 4.75 -4.06 12.63
N PRO A 102 5.22 -2.85 12.97
CA PRO A 102 6.18 -2.09 12.15
C PRO A 102 7.45 -2.87 11.83
N ARG A 103 7.84 -3.83 12.69
CA ARG A 103 8.99 -4.71 12.49
C ARG A 103 8.82 -5.65 11.30
N THR A 104 7.60 -5.79 10.76
CA THR A 104 7.35 -6.48 9.49
C THR A 104 8.22 -5.90 8.37
N GLY A 105 8.48 -4.58 8.39
CA GLY A 105 9.36 -3.90 7.43
C GLY A 105 10.83 -4.33 7.44
N ASN A 106 11.27 -5.12 8.43
CA ASN A 106 12.65 -5.61 8.51
C ASN A 106 12.92 -6.84 7.62
N HIS A 107 11.87 -7.52 7.13
CA HIS A 107 11.99 -8.68 6.26
C HIS A 107 12.33 -8.26 4.83
N SER A 108 13.57 -7.84 4.58
CA SER A 108 14.00 -7.24 3.30
C SER A 108 13.80 -8.14 2.06
N PHE A 109 13.59 -9.45 2.25
CA PHE A 109 13.32 -10.41 1.18
C PHE A 109 11.84 -10.72 0.95
N LEU A 110 10.95 -10.18 1.78
CA LEU A 110 9.52 -10.42 1.73
C LEU A 110 8.95 -9.97 0.38
N LYS A 111 8.22 -10.88 -0.26
CA LYS A 111 7.56 -10.69 -1.56
C LYS A 111 6.04 -10.74 -1.42
N PHE A 112 5.54 -11.44 -0.42
CA PHE A 112 4.13 -11.76 -0.26
C PHE A 112 3.69 -11.53 1.18
N ILE A 113 2.70 -10.66 1.37
CA ILE A 113 1.94 -10.53 2.61
C ILE A 113 0.49 -10.90 2.27
N HIS A 114 0.04 -12.02 2.83
CA HIS A 114 -1.33 -12.53 2.73
C HIS A 114 -1.92 -12.68 4.12
N LEU A 115 -2.77 -11.75 4.49
CA LEU A 115 -3.40 -11.64 5.82
C LEU A 115 -4.92 -11.40 5.68
N GLU A 116 -5.49 -11.70 4.52
CA GLU A 116 -6.92 -11.61 4.24
C GLU A 116 -7.78 -12.42 5.22
N GLU A 117 -9.03 -11.99 5.43
CA GLU A 117 -10.04 -12.70 6.23
C GLU A 117 -9.62 -12.94 7.69
N ASN A 118 -9.09 -11.91 8.33
CA ASN A 118 -8.75 -11.90 9.74
C ASN A 118 -9.45 -10.72 10.44
N GLN A 119 -9.03 -10.41 11.67
CA GLN A 119 -9.54 -9.31 12.49
C GLN A 119 -8.40 -8.31 12.80
N PHE A 120 -7.44 -8.15 11.87
CA PHE A 120 -6.39 -7.16 12.04
C PHE A 120 -6.99 -5.75 12.12
N HIS A 121 -6.46 -4.93 13.00
CA HIS A 121 -6.87 -3.55 13.25
C HIS A 121 -5.65 -2.62 13.37
N GLY A 122 -5.91 -1.31 13.45
CA GLY A 122 -4.85 -0.30 13.42
C GLY A 122 -4.41 0.04 11.99
N GLY A 123 -3.43 0.94 11.89
CA GLY A 123 -2.86 1.39 10.62
C GLY A 123 -1.94 0.36 9.97
N ILE A 124 -1.85 0.41 8.63
CA ILE A 124 -0.78 -0.29 7.92
C ILE A 124 0.53 0.49 8.17
N PRO A 125 1.59 -0.12 8.73
CA PRO A 125 2.81 0.61 9.09
C PRO A 125 3.51 1.25 7.89
N GLN A 126 4.11 2.43 8.09
CA GLN A 126 4.91 3.11 7.05
C GLN A 126 6.16 2.31 6.68
N GLU A 127 6.65 1.48 7.60
CA GLU A 127 7.80 0.59 7.42
C GLU A 127 7.58 -0.47 6.35
N VAL A 128 6.33 -0.71 5.91
CA VAL A 128 6.05 -1.54 4.71
C VAL A 128 6.83 -1.03 3.50
N GLY A 129 7.09 0.28 3.39
CA GLY A 129 7.91 0.85 2.31
C GLY A 129 9.35 0.32 2.25
N ARG A 130 9.88 -0.25 3.34
CA ARG A 130 11.22 -0.87 3.38
C ARG A 130 11.26 -2.22 2.65
N LEU A 131 10.11 -2.80 2.33
CA LEU A 131 9.98 -4.09 1.64
C LEU A 131 10.12 -3.92 0.13
N PHE A 132 11.30 -3.49 -0.34
CA PHE A 132 11.55 -3.16 -1.74
C PHE A 132 11.34 -4.32 -2.74
N ARG A 133 11.22 -5.56 -2.25
CA ARG A 133 10.91 -6.77 -3.05
C ARG A 133 9.44 -7.18 -2.99
N LEU A 134 8.61 -6.47 -2.22
CA LEU A 134 7.19 -6.78 -2.05
C LEU A 134 6.47 -6.72 -3.40
N ARG A 135 5.65 -7.75 -3.65
CA ARG A 135 4.86 -7.93 -4.87
C ARG A 135 3.37 -7.95 -4.57
N PHE A 136 2.99 -8.52 -3.43
CA PHE A 136 1.60 -8.67 -3.00
C PHE A 136 1.44 -8.15 -1.58
N LEU A 137 0.55 -7.17 -1.42
CA LEU A 137 0.01 -6.74 -0.14
C LEU A 137 -1.49 -7.04 -0.14
N ASN A 138 -1.88 -8.17 0.46
CA ASN A 138 -3.26 -8.64 0.51
C ASN A 138 -3.77 -8.60 1.96
N LEU A 139 -4.66 -7.63 2.21
CA LEU A 139 -5.30 -7.39 3.51
C LEU A 139 -6.84 -7.30 3.46
N PRO A 140 -7.56 -7.80 2.44
CA PRO A 140 -9.00 -7.60 2.40
C PRO A 140 -9.72 -8.32 3.53
N ASN A 141 -10.91 -7.82 3.88
CA ASN A 141 -11.76 -8.39 4.93
C ASN A 141 -11.06 -8.45 6.29
N ASN A 142 -10.69 -7.27 6.78
CA ASN A 142 -10.11 -7.02 8.11
C ASN A 142 -10.80 -5.78 8.71
N THR A 143 -10.25 -5.26 9.81
CA THR A 143 -10.74 -4.02 10.44
C THR A 143 -9.67 -2.92 10.48
N MET A 144 -8.73 -2.94 9.52
CA MET A 144 -7.64 -1.96 9.41
C MET A 144 -8.19 -0.54 9.29
N ASN A 145 -7.58 0.42 9.96
CA ASN A 145 -8.01 1.82 10.00
C ASN A 145 -6.81 2.77 9.75
N GLY A 146 -7.02 4.09 9.90
CA GLY A 146 -6.00 5.08 9.59
C GLY A 146 -5.76 5.22 8.08
N GLU A 147 -4.74 6.01 7.73
CA GLU A 147 -4.43 6.32 6.33
C GLU A 147 -3.61 5.22 5.64
N MET A 148 -3.72 5.14 4.31
CA MET A 148 -2.83 4.30 3.51
C MET A 148 -1.37 4.82 3.59
N PRO A 149 -0.37 3.95 3.81
CA PRO A 149 1.00 4.40 3.99
C PRO A 149 1.59 4.90 2.68
N VAL A 150 1.95 6.19 2.63
CA VAL A 150 2.58 6.80 1.45
C VAL A 150 3.86 6.07 1.01
N ASN A 151 4.61 5.54 1.98
CA ASN A 151 5.86 4.83 1.75
C ASN A 151 5.69 3.50 1.01
N VAL A 152 4.48 2.95 0.87
CA VAL A 152 4.25 1.75 0.05
C VAL A 152 4.64 1.97 -1.42
N SER A 153 4.66 3.23 -1.88
CA SER A 153 5.19 3.64 -3.19
C SER A 153 6.68 3.29 -3.40
N GLN A 154 7.45 3.09 -2.33
CA GLN A 154 8.86 2.67 -2.40
C GLN A 154 9.01 1.20 -2.84
N CYS A 155 7.95 0.41 -2.73
CA CYS A 155 7.95 -1.00 -3.14
C CYS A 155 7.77 -1.12 -4.66
N SER A 156 8.79 -0.72 -5.43
CA SER A 156 8.78 -0.66 -6.91
C SER A 156 8.47 -1.98 -7.64
N LYS A 157 8.43 -3.12 -6.92
CA LYS A 157 8.08 -4.44 -7.47
C LYS A 157 6.63 -4.84 -7.19
N LEU A 158 5.83 -3.99 -6.53
CA LEU A 158 4.43 -4.27 -6.25
C LEU A 158 3.64 -4.50 -7.53
N ARG A 159 2.82 -5.56 -7.47
CA ARG A 159 1.89 -5.98 -8.52
C ARG A 159 0.45 -5.92 -8.02
N VAL A 160 0.24 -6.23 -6.74
CA VAL A 160 -1.11 -6.27 -6.15
C VAL A 160 -1.11 -5.52 -4.82
N ILE A 161 -2.03 -4.56 -4.72
CA ILE A 161 -2.47 -3.96 -3.46
C ILE A 161 -3.98 -4.23 -3.36
N SER A 162 -4.36 -5.05 -2.38
CA SER A 162 -5.75 -5.39 -2.11
C SER A 162 -6.07 -5.13 -0.65
N LEU A 163 -6.90 -4.12 -0.41
CA LEU A 163 -7.27 -3.59 0.90
C LEU A 163 -8.79 -3.48 1.07
N ASN A 164 -9.57 -4.15 0.22
CA ASN A 164 -11.03 -4.06 0.24
C ASN A 164 -11.62 -4.47 1.59
N TRP A 165 -12.80 -3.95 1.94
CA TRP A 165 -13.52 -4.34 3.17
C TRP A 165 -12.66 -4.13 4.42
N ASN A 166 -12.27 -2.88 4.63
CA ASN A 166 -11.56 -2.40 5.82
C ASN A 166 -12.21 -1.07 6.27
N LYS A 167 -11.56 -0.35 7.19
CA LYS A 167 -12.00 0.95 7.71
C LYS A 167 -10.94 2.04 7.44
N LEU A 168 -10.16 1.90 6.36
CA LEU A 168 -9.11 2.86 6.00
C LEU A 168 -9.73 4.22 5.67
N GLU A 169 -9.04 5.28 6.08
CA GLU A 169 -9.50 6.67 5.94
C GLU A 169 -8.43 7.54 5.26
N GLY A 170 -8.62 8.85 5.28
CA GLY A 170 -7.71 9.79 4.60
C GLY A 170 -7.88 9.78 3.09
N LYS A 171 -6.84 10.21 2.37
CA LYS A 171 -6.83 10.30 0.90
C LYS A 171 -6.05 9.14 0.29
N ASN A 172 -6.35 8.79 -0.95
CA ASN A 172 -5.47 7.94 -1.75
C ASN A 172 -4.12 8.66 -1.99
N PRO A 173 -2.97 8.08 -1.62
CA PRO A 173 -1.67 8.71 -1.82
C PRO A 173 -1.35 8.86 -3.32
N SER A 174 -1.00 10.06 -3.74
CA SER A 174 -0.67 10.35 -5.15
C SER A 174 0.59 9.60 -5.61
N GLU A 175 1.47 9.27 -4.67
CA GLU A 175 2.75 8.59 -4.81
C GLU A 175 2.58 7.17 -5.32
N LEU A 176 1.41 6.54 -5.13
CA LEU A 176 1.11 5.24 -5.73
C LEU A 176 1.22 5.25 -7.25
N GLY A 177 1.00 6.40 -7.90
CA GLY A 177 1.18 6.57 -9.35
C GLY A 177 2.59 6.29 -9.86
N SER A 178 3.59 6.18 -8.97
CA SER A 178 4.95 5.75 -9.31
C SER A 178 5.10 4.23 -9.51
N LEU A 179 4.14 3.42 -9.06
CA LEU A 179 4.19 1.96 -9.10
C LEU A 179 3.86 1.40 -10.49
N LYS A 180 4.78 1.57 -11.44
CA LYS A 180 4.60 1.18 -12.86
C LYS A 180 4.30 -0.30 -13.09
N LYS A 181 4.59 -1.17 -12.11
CA LYS A 181 4.34 -2.63 -12.15
C LYS A 181 3.03 -3.05 -11.47
N LEU A 182 2.31 -2.10 -10.88
CA LEU A 182 1.05 -2.40 -10.22
C LEU A 182 0.03 -2.83 -11.26
N GLU A 183 -0.55 -4.00 -11.06
CA GLU A 183 -1.55 -4.63 -11.92
C GLU A 183 -2.94 -4.51 -11.30
N ILE A 184 -3.04 -4.70 -9.98
CA ILE A 184 -4.30 -4.66 -9.25
C ILE A 184 -4.22 -3.67 -8.11
N LEU A 185 -5.16 -2.73 -8.08
CA LEU A 185 -5.40 -1.83 -6.94
C LEU A 185 -6.88 -1.89 -6.55
N TYR A 186 -7.11 -2.52 -5.41
CA TYR A 186 -8.43 -2.72 -4.84
C TYR A 186 -8.49 -2.08 -3.44
N VAL A 187 -9.26 -1.01 -3.31
CA VAL A 187 -9.43 -0.25 -2.06
C VAL A 187 -10.90 0.05 -1.76
N GLY A 188 -11.82 -0.74 -2.33
CA GLY A 188 -13.25 -0.60 -2.14
C GLY A 188 -13.71 -0.95 -0.72
N ALA A 189 -14.93 -0.54 -0.35
CA ALA A 189 -15.53 -0.77 0.97
C ALA A 189 -14.59 -0.32 2.11
N ASN A 190 -14.24 0.97 2.08
CA ASN A 190 -13.43 1.68 3.07
C ASN A 190 -14.05 3.06 3.34
N ASN A 191 -13.39 3.88 4.16
CA ASN A 191 -13.80 5.25 4.49
C ASN A 191 -12.98 6.32 3.73
N LEU A 192 -12.34 5.97 2.61
CA LEU A 192 -11.43 6.87 1.88
C LEU A 192 -12.15 8.11 1.36
N THR A 193 -11.46 9.25 1.42
CA THR A 193 -11.95 10.58 1.05
C THR A 193 -11.04 11.24 -0.01
N GLY A 194 -11.34 12.49 -0.37
CA GLY A 194 -10.57 13.24 -1.37
C GLY A 194 -10.91 12.80 -2.80
N LYS A 195 -10.06 13.16 -3.76
CA LYS A 195 -10.20 12.82 -5.17
C LYS A 195 -9.39 11.57 -5.50
N ILE A 196 -9.74 10.90 -6.61
CA ILE A 196 -8.82 9.94 -7.25
C ILE A 196 -7.63 10.76 -7.81
N PRO A 197 -6.37 10.48 -7.44
CA PRO A 197 -5.23 11.23 -7.94
C PRO A 197 -5.05 11.10 -9.45
N SER A 198 -4.81 12.19 -10.17
CA SER A 198 -4.49 12.15 -11.62
C SER A 198 -3.22 11.36 -11.91
N THR A 199 -2.29 11.29 -10.95
CA THR A 199 -1.10 10.45 -11.02
C THR A 199 -1.43 8.97 -11.19
N PHE A 200 -2.66 8.51 -10.94
CA PHE A 200 -3.03 7.11 -11.20
C PHE A 200 -3.07 6.78 -12.70
N GLY A 201 -3.20 7.77 -13.58
CA GLY A 201 -3.00 7.59 -15.02
C GLY A 201 -1.58 7.15 -15.40
N ASN A 202 -0.62 7.24 -14.48
CA ASN A 202 0.75 6.76 -14.68
C ASN A 202 0.93 5.25 -14.42
N LEU A 203 -0.09 4.53 -13.95
CA LEU A 203 -0.02 3.11 -13.61
C LEU A 203 -0.09 2.23 -14.88
N SER A 204 0.95 2.26 -15.71
CA SER A 204 0.95 1.66 -17.06
C SER A 204 0.64 0.16 -17.13
N SER A 205 0.86 -0.61 -16.06
CA SER A 205 0.58 -2.06 -16.02
C SER A 205 -0.77 -2.42 -15.37
N ILE A 206 -1.56 -1.43 -14.95
CA ILE A 206 -2.79 -1.69 -14.20
C ILE A 206 -3.84 -2.34 -15.10
N ASN A 207 -4.40 -3.45 -14.63
CA ASN A 207 -5.48 -4.17 -15.29
C ASN A 207 -6.79 -4.09 -14.50
N ALA A 208 -6.74 -3.87 -13.19
CA ALA A 208 -7.93 -3.82 -12.35
C ALA A 208 -7.85 -2.71 -11.30
N LEU A 209 -8.83 -1.81 -11.36
CA LEU A 209 -9.03 -0.71 -10.41
C LEU A 209 -10.39 -0.82 -9.75
N SER A 210 -10.42 -0.86 -8.42
CA SER A 210 -11.66 -0.77 -7.64
C SER A 210 -11.55 0.24 -6.50
N PHE A 211 -12.45 1.21 -6.52
CA PHE A 211 -12.63 2.23 -5.49
C PHE A 211 -14.04 2.21 -4.89
N THR A 212 -14.84 1.18 -5.21
CA THR A 212 -16.28 1.13 -4.90
C THR A 212 -16.56 1.30 -3.41
N PHE A 213 -17.70 1.88 -3.01
CA PHE A 213 -18.09 1.97 -1.60
C PHE A 213 -17.06 2.72 -0.74
N ASN A 214 -16.80 3.98 -1.09
CA ASN A 214 -15.95 4.91 -0.34
C ASN A 214 -16.62 6.30 -0.24
N ASN A 215 -15.95 7.27 0.35
CA ASN A 215 -16.37 8.67 0.45
C ASN A 215 -15.62 9.58 -0.55
N LEU A 216 -15.12 9.04 -1.66
CA LEU A 216 -14.37 9.81 -2.66
C LEU A 216 -15.26 10.88 -3.31
N LYS A 217 -14.66 12.03 -3.61
CA LYS A 217 -15.30 13.25 -4.14
C LYS A 217 -14.62 13.73 -5.41
N GLY A 218 -15.27 14.65 -6.12
CA GLY A 218 -14.75 15.21 -7.37
C GLY A 218 -14.91 14.26 -8.56
N ASN A 219 -14.33 14.65 -9.68
CA ASN A 219 -14.43 13.88 -10.93
C ASN A 219 -13.34 12.82 -10.97
N PRO A 220 -13.59 11.66 -11.60
CA PRO A 220 -12.52 10.78 -12.05
C PRO A 220 -11.54 11.57 -12.93
N PRO A 221 -10.22 11.43 -12.73
CA PRO A 221 -9.21 12.11 -13.56
C PRO A 221 -9.31 11.67 -15.02
N GLU A 222 -9.11 12.59 -15.96
CA GLU A 222 -9.11 12.28 -17.39
C GLU A 222 -7.97 11.32 -17.75
N GLU A 223 -6.89 11.34 -16.97
CA GLU A 223 -5.71 10.50 -17.10
C GLU A 223 -6.00 9.01 -16.88
N ILE A 224 -7.18 8.62 -16.37
CA ILE A 224 -7.62 7.20 -16.40
C ILE A 224 -7.63 6.68 -17.84
N SER A 225 -7.88 7.54 -18.83
CA SER A 225 -7.86 7.18 -20.25
C SER A 225 -6.50 6.75 -20.78
N PHE A 226 -5.41 7.01 -20.04
CA PHE A 226 -4.06 6.55 -20.41
C PHE A 226 -3.80 5.09 -20.03
N LEU A 227 -4.71 4.48 -19.24
CA LEU A 227 -4.58 3.13 -18.73
C LEU A 227 -5.07 2.10 -19.76
N THR A 228 -4.34 1.99 -20.87
CA THR A 228 -4.70 1.11 -22.00
C THR A 228 -4.72 -0.38 -21.65
N SER A 229 -4.04 -0.80 -20.57
CA SER A 229 -4.05 -2.17 -20.04
C SER A 229 -5.27 -2.48 -19.16
N LEU A 230 -6.14 -1.51 -18.89
CA LEU A 230 -7.24 -1.64 -17.94
C LEU A 230 -8.35 -2.53 -18.49
N ILE A 231 -8.72 -3.55 -17.70
CA ILE A 231 -9.75 -4.55 -18.00
C ILE A 231 -10.98 -4.34 -17.10
N PHE A 232 -10.73 -4.04 -15.82
CA PHE A 232 -11.76 -3.89 -14.80
C PHE A 232 -11.69 -2.51 -14.15
N LEU A 233 -12.77 -1.74 -14.24
CA LEU A 233 -12.91 -0.44 -13.59
C LEU A 233 -14.20 -0.36 -12.78
N ALA A 234 -14.09 -0.31 -11.46
CA ALA A 234 -15.21 -0.14 -10.57
C ALA A 234 -15.00 1.06 -9.65
N MET A 235 -15.91 2.04 -9.69
CA MET A 235 -15.84 3.18 -8.76
C MET A 235 -17.21 3.56 -8.18
N GLY A 236 -18.22 2.70 -8.38
CA GLY A 236 -19.59 2.87 -7.88
C GLY A 236 -19.72 3.15 -6.38
N SER A 237 -20.88 3.63 -5.96
CA SER A 237 -21.18 3.94 -4.56
C SER A 237 -20.12 4.84 -3.90
N ASN A 238 -19.86 6.00 -4.50
CA ASN A 238 -19.01 7.05 -3.97
C ASN A 238 -19.72 8.40 -4.04
N LYS A 239 -19.13 9.44 -3.44
CA LYS A 239 -19.55 10.84 -3.61
C LYS A 239 -18.86 11.49 -4.81
N LEU A 240 -18.48 10.68 -5.81
CA LEU A 240 -17.87 11.10 -7.07
C LEU A 240 -18.94 11.80 -7.91
N THR A 241 -19.24 13.02 -7.51
CA THR A 241 -20.11 13.97 -8.18
C THR A 241 -19.35 15.26 -8.17
N GLY A 242 -19.15 15.90 -9.32
CA GLY A 242 -18.45 17.17 -9.41
C GLY A 242 -19.02 18.17 -8.40
N ILE A 243 -18.21 18.50 -7.40
CA ILE A 243 -18.54 19.57 -6.46
C ILE A 243 -18.18 20.87 -7.17
N ALA A 244 -19.22 21.64 -7.45
CA ALA A 244 -19.25 23.04 -7.89
C ALA A 244 -19.21 23.36 -9.41
N ARG A 245 -20.40 23.74 -9.89
CA ARG A 245 -20.73 24.72 -10.95
C ARG A 245 -20.81 24.31 -12.43
N ASN A 246 -20.35 23.14 -12.87
CA ASN A 246 -20.53 22.72 -14.27
C ASN A 246 -21.25 21.37 -14.38
N HIS A 247 -22.46 21.36 -14.96
CA HIS A 247 -23.28 20.16 -15.22
C HIS A 247 -22.53 19.05 -16.01
N PHE A 248 -21.46 19.38 -16.73
CA PHE A 248 -20.61 18.44 -17.46
C PHE A 248 -19.92 17.39 -16.59
N SER A 249 -19.69 17.72 -15.31
CA SER A 249 -18.98 16.85 -14.35
C SER A 249 -19.80 15.69 -13.77
N ARG A 250 -21.10 15.64 -14.07
CA ARG A 250 -21.99 14.52 -13.71
C ARG A 250 -22.19 13.52 -14.85
N LYS A 251 -21.57 13.75 -16.02
CA LYS A 251 -21.65 12.83 -17.17
C LYS A 251 -20.66 11.68 -17.03
N ILE A 252 -20.94 10.56 -17.70
CA ILE A 252 -19.96 9.49 -17.89
C ILE A 252 -18.80 10.08 -18.72
N PRO A 253 -17.54 9.98 -18.24
CA PRO A 253 -16.40 10.55 -18.97
C PRO A 253 -16.16 9.78 -20.26
N VAL A 254 -16.33 10.44 -21.41
CA VAL A 254 -16.10 9.84 -22.74
C VAL A 254 -14.68 9.31 -22.89
N SER A 255 -13.71 9.91 -22.19
CA SER A 255 -12.31 9.48 -22.19
C SER A 255 -12.11 8.02 -21.73
N VAL A 256 -13.06 7.43 -20.99
CA VAL A 256 -13.03 6.01 -20.62
C VAL A 256 -13.03 5.08 -21.84
N THR A 257 -13.54 5.56 -22.98
CA THR A 257 -13.59 4.80 -24.25
C THR A 257 -12.22 4.56 -24.88
N ASN A 258 -11.19 5.30 -24.46
CA ASN A 258 -9.81 5.07 -24.88
C ASN A 258 -9.19 3.81 -24.25
N CYS A 259 -9.83 3.25 -23.21
CA CYS A 259 -9.42 2.00 -22.58
C CYS A 259 -10.03 0.80 -23.32
N TYR A 260 -9.58 0.54 -24.55
CA TYR A 260 -10.16 -0.44 -25.47
C TYR A 260 -10.20 -1.90 -24.96
N ASN A 261 -9.44 -2.22 -23.91
CA ASN A 261 -9.41 -3.54 -23.27
C ASN A 261 -10.45 -3.72 -22.14
N LEU A 262 -11.26 -2.70 -21.84
CA LEU A 262 -12.25 -2.79 -20.77
C LEU A 262 -13.29 -3.89 -21.03
N GLU A 263 -13.42 -4.79 -20.07
CA GLU A 263 -14.46 -5.82 -20.04
C GLU A 263 -15.57 -5.48 -19.04
N VAL A 264 -15.23 -4.79 -17.94
CA VAL A 264 -16.17 -4.49 -16.86
C VAL A 264 -16.05 -3.04 -16.42
N ILE A 265 -17.18 -2.35 -16.45
CA ILE A 265 -17.34 -0.98 -15.95
C ILE A 265 -18.47 -0.95 -14.93
N ASP A 266 -18.16 -0.57 -13.68
CA ASP A 266 -19.15 -0.26 -12.63
C ASP A 266 -19.09 1.21 -12.23
N LEU A 267 -20.13 1.94 -12.64
CA LEU A 267 -20.40 3.33 -12.29
C LEU A 267 -21.74 3.48 -11.55
N GLY A 268 -22.24 2.41 -10.92
CA GLY A 268 -23.52 2.42 -10.23
C GLY A 268 -23.54 3.35 -9.01
N ASN A 269 -24.71 3.91 -8.70
CA ASN A 269 -24.97 4.69 -7.49
C ASN A 269 -24.04 5.90 -7.32
N LYS A 270 -23.96 6.74 -8.36
CA LYS A 270 -23.09 7.93 -8.42
C LYS A 270 -23.83 9.23 -8.69
N LYS A 271 -25.16 9.21 -8.80
CA LYS A 271 -25.96 10.39 -9.22
C LYS A 271 -25.46 11.01 -10.55
N LEU A 272 -24.97 10.16 -11.47
CA LEU A 272 -24.57 10.61 -12.81
C LEU A 272 -25.79 11.10 -13.58
N GLU A 273 -25.63 12.14 -14.40
CA GLU A 273 -26.67 12.79 -15.19
C GLU A 273 -26.29 12.86 -16.67
N GLY A 274 -27.30 13.05 -17.53
CA GLY A 274 -27.12 13.13 -18.99
C GLY A 274 -27.27 11.79 -19.69
N GLY A 275 -26.99 11.78 -21.00
CA GLY A 275 -27.04 10.57 -21.82
C GLY A 275 -25.81 9.69 -21.63
N VAL A 276 -25.96 8.40 -21.93
CA VAL A 276 -24.82 7.49 -22.00
C VAL A 276 -24.03 7.77 -23.29
N PRO A 277 -22.69 7.98 -23.23
CA PRO A 277 -21.91 8.34 -24.41
C PRO A 277 -21.98 7.26 -25.49
N TYR A 278 -22.32 7.67 -26.72
CA TYR A 278 -22.36 6.77 -27.87
C TYR A 278 -20.99 6.11 -28.15
N ASP A 279 -19.90 6.81 -27.83
CA ASP A 279 -18.52 6.31 -27.95
C ASP A 279 -18.23 5.05 -27.13
N LEU A 280 -19.07 4.68 -26.13
CA LEU A 280 -18.95 3.39 -25.44
C LEU A 280 -19.01 2.20 -26.41
N ARG A 281 -19.60 2.36 -27.60
CA ARG A 281 -19.58 1.35 -28.68
C ARG A 281 -18.18 0.92 -29.12
N HIS A 282 -17.15 1.73 -28.86
CA HIS A 282 -15.76 1.41 -29.23
C HIS A 282 -15.12 0.38 -28.28
N LEU A 283 -15.72 0.14 -27.11
CA LEU A 283 -15.23 -0.83 -26.13
C LEU A 283 -15.66 -2.25 -26.50
N LEU A 284 -15.15 -2.79 -27.60
CA LEU A 284 -15.61 -4.07 -28.18
C LEU A 284 -15.51 -5.29 -27.25
N ASN A 285 -14.67 -5.20 -26.21
CA ASN A 285 -14.51 -6.25 -25.20
C ASN A 285 -15.49 -6.11 -24.01
N LEU A 286 -16.30 -5.06 -23.96
CA LEU A 286 -17.17 -4.75 -22.82
C LEU A 286 -18.26 -5.82 -22.66
N ARG A 287 -18.30 -6.42 -21.47
CA ARG A 287 -19.23 -7.50 -21.09
C ARG A 287 -20.24 -7.04 -20.05
N ILE A 288 -19.80 -6.21 -19.11
CA ILE A 288 -20.61 -5.75 -17.98
C ILE A 288 -20.52 -4.23 -17.91
N LEU A 289 -21.67 -3.56 -18.02
CA LEU A 289 -21.81 -2.12 -17.86
C LEU A 289 -22.87 -1.81 -16.80
N SER A 290 -22.40 -1.60 -15.59
CA SER A 290 -23.24 -1.34 -14.43
C SER A 290 -23.44 0.17 -14.25
N LEU A 291 -24.65 0.65 -14.58
CA LEU A 291 -25.06 2.06 -14.49
C LEU A 291 -26.24 2.31 -13.53
N GLN A 292 -26.66 1.29 -12.77
CA GLN A 292 -27.83 1.35 -11.90
C GLN A 292 -27.75 2.49 -10.88
N ARG A 293 -28.93 2.98 -10.45
CA ARG A 293 -29.06 4.03 -9.41
C ARG A 293 -28.31 5.32 -9.77
N ASN A 294 -28.37 5.73 -11.04
CA ASN A 294 -27.97 7.05 -11.52
C ASN A 294 -29.18 7.85 -12.04
N LEU A 295 -28.97 9.10 -12.41
CA LEU A 295 -29.94 10.03 -13.00
C LEU A 295 -29.72 10.16 -14.53
N LEU A 296 -29.39 9.04 -15.17
CA LEU A 296 -29.12 8.99 -16.61
C LEU A 296 -30.44 8.98 -17.38
N GLY A 297 -30.43 9.58 -18.57
CA GLY A 297 -31.61 9.73 -19.40
C GLY A 297 -31.98 11.20 -19.61
N GLY A 298 -31.82 11.69 -20.83
CA GLY A 298 -32.23 13.02 -21.27
C GLY A 298 -33.68 13.09 -21.77
N ASN A 299 -34.54 12.15 -21.38
CA ASN A 299 -35.88 11.97 -21.96
C ASN A 299 -35.86 11.65 -23.47
N SER A 300 -34.78 11.06 -23.99
CA SER A 300 -34.62 10.69 -25.39
C SER A 300 -34.44 9.17 -25.53
N THR A 301 -35.21 8.53 -26.40
CA THR A 301 -35.14 7.09 -26.67
C THR A 301 -33.80 6.62 -27.25
N LYS A 302 -32.90 7.55 -27.62
CA LYS A 302 -31.59 7.27 -28.21
C LYS A 302 -30.46 7.07 -27.19
N ASP A 303 -30.72 7.28 -25.89
CA ASP A 303 -29.69 7.21 -24.85
C ASP A 303 -29.07 5.81 -24.70
N TRP A 304 -29.71 4.78 -25.26
CA TRP A 304 -29.26 3.38 -25.23
C TRP A 304 -28.85 2.84 -26.60
N ASP A 305 -28.77 3.67 -27.64
CA ASP A 305 -28.49 3.21 -29.02
C ASP A 305 -27.13 2.50 -29.15
N PHE A 306 -26.18 2.75 -28.24
CA PHE A 306 -24.90 2.04 -28.21
C PHE A 306 -25.05 0.55 -27.83
N SER A 307 -26.08 0.18 -27.06
CA SER A 307 -26.26 -1.17 -26.52
C SER A 307 -26.51 -2.22 -27.60
N TYR A 308 -27.11 -1.84 -28.74
CA TYR A 308 -27.29 -2.70 -29.91
C TYR A 308 -25.96 -3.16 -30.54
N THR A 309 -24.83 -2.55 -30.18
CA THR A 309 -23.49 -2.97 -30.63
C THR A 309 -23.01 -4.23 -29.90
N PHE A 310 -23.67 -4.63 -28.80
CA PHE A 310 -23.17 -5.67 -27.92
C PHE A 310 -24.14 -6.84 -27.75
N ASP A 311 -23.85 -7.96 -28.40
CA ASP A 311 -24.68 -9.17 -28.33
C ASP A 311 -24.73 -9.82 -26.94
N LYS A 312 -23.78 -9.49 -26.05
CA LYS A 312 -23.59 -10.12 -24.72
C LYS A 312 -23.51 -9.13 -23.55
N LEU A 313 -23.84 -7.86 -23.77
CA LEU A 313 -23.72 -6.84 -22.73
C LEU A 313 -24.78 -7.05 -21.64
N GLN A 314 -24.32 -7.23 -20.41
CA GLN A 314 -25.17 -7.15 -19.22
C GLN A 314 -25.19 -5.70 -18.72
N ILE A 315 -26.39 -5.11 -18.68
CA ILE A 315 -26.66 -3.75 -18.17
C ILE A 315 -27.30 -3.85 -16.78
#